data_AF-A0A9D6TEF6-F1
#
_entry.id   AF-A0A9D6TEF6-F1
#
_cell.length_a   1.000
_cell.length_b   1.000
_cell.length_c   1.000
_cell.angle_alpha   90.00
_cell.angle_beta   90.00
_cell.angle_gamma   90.00
#
_symmetry.space_group_name_H-M   'P 1'
#
loop_
_entity.id
_entity.type
_entity.pdbx_description
1 polymer ?
#
loop_
_entity_poly.entity_id
_entity_poly.type
_entity_poly.pdbx_seq_one_letter_code
_entity_poly.pdbx_strand_id
1 'polypeptide(L)'
;MAQLIARGLLGQEIVRIKADEAKIAARVSEVLEKNFAGETALEAEAERLAAAHARSMTGMDQRRIVRGIMERLARERNFPL
;
A
#
# COMPACT_ATOMS: atom_id res chain seq x y z
N MET A 1 16.46 -4.03 0.34
CA MET A 1 15.26 -4.28 -0.49
C MET A 1 15.16 -3.27 -1.64
N ALA A 2 15.10 -1.96 -1.39
CA ALA A 2 14.99 -0.94 -2.44
C ALA A 2 16.11 -0.99 -3.51
N GLN A 3 17.36 -1.26 -3.12
CA GLN A 3 18.47 -1.45 -4.07
C GLN A 3 18.27 -2.66 -5.00
N LEU A 4 17.69 -3.77 -4.52
CA LEU A 4 17.40 -4.94 -5.35
C LEU A 4 16.29 -4.63 -6.37
N ILE A 5 15.27 -3.87 -5.96
CA ILE A 5 14.20 -3.41 -6.84
C ILE A 5 14.76 -2.44 -7.90
N ALA A 6 15.60 -1.48 -7.48
CA ALA A 6 16.25 -0.54 -8.39
C ALA A 6 17.14 -1.26 -9.42
N ARG A 7 17.93 -2.26 -9.00
CA ARG A 7 18.72 -3.09 -9.90
C ARG A 7 17.86 -3.90 -10.86
N GLY A 8 16.74 -4.45 -10.40
CA GLY A 8 15.79 -5.16 -11.27
C GLY A 8 15.19 -4.25 -12.34
N LEU A 9 14.82 -3.01 -11.97
CA LEU A 9 14.29 -2.02 -12.91
C LEU A 9 15.33 -1.56 -13.94
N LEU A 10 16.60 -1.40 -13.52
CA LEU A 10 17.71 -1.02 -14.39
C LEU A 10 18.15 -2.16 -15.33
N GLY A 11 18.12 -3.40 -14.86
CA GLY A 11 18.60 -4.57 -15.60
C GLY A 11 17.67 -5.07 -16.70
N GLN A 12 16.42 -4.60 -16.77
CA GLN A 12 15.45 -5.05 -17.77
C GLN A 12 15.54 -4.31 -19.12
N GLU A 13 16.44 -3.31 -19.29
CA GLU A 13 16.55 -2.44 -20.49
C GLU A 13 15.25 -1.72 -20.92
N ILE A 14 14.14 -1.89 -20.19
CA ILE A 14 12.84 -1.25 -20.45
C ILE A 14 12.91 0.28 -20.25
N VAL A 15 13.90 0.78 -19.51
CA VAL A 15 14.06 2.20 -19.21
C VAL A 15 15.51 2.65 -19.38
N ARG A 16 15.78 3.59 -20.29
CA ARG A 16 17.09 4.25 -20.40
C ARG A 16 17.18 5.33 -19.32
N ILE A 17 17.57 4.95 -18.11
CA ILE A 17 17.56 5.86 -16.97
C ILE A 17 18.80 6.78 -17.04
N LYS A 18 18.57 8.11 -17.12
CA LYS A 18 19.62 9.14 -17.07
C LYS A 18 20.15 9.42 -15.64
N ALA A 19 19.64 8.71 -14.64
CA ALA A 19 19.91 8.95 -13.22
C ALA A 19 20.66 7.78 -12.59
N ASP A 20 21.51 8.10 -11.61
CA ASP A 20 22.30 7.15 -10.81
C ASP A 20 21.41 6.12 -10.07
N GLU A 21 21.84 4.86 -10.02
CA GLU A 21 21.20 3.77 -9.26
C GLU A 21 20.89 4.18 -7.81
N ALA A 22 21.78 4.93 -7.15
CA ALA A 22 21.57 5.40 -5.80
C ALA A 22 20.36 6.34 -5.68
N LYS A 23 20.14 7.20 -6.69
CA LYS A 23 18.97 8.11 -6.72
C LYS A 23 17.67 7.35 -6.94
N ILE A 24 17.72 6.31 -7.76
CA ILE A 24 16.55 5.43 -8.01
C ILE A 24 16.22 4.66 -6.74
N ALA A 25 17.21 4.06 -6.09
CA ALA A 25 17.03 3.34 -4.83
C ALA A 25 16.45 4.24 -3.74
N ALA A 26 16.94 5.47 -3.61
CA ALA A 26 16.39 6.45 -2.67
C ALA A 26 14.91 6.78 -2.98
N ARG A 27 14.58 6.99 -4.26
CA ARG A 27 13.20 7.25 -4.67
C ARG A 27 12.28 6.05 -4.43
N VAL A 28 12.76 4.83 -4.69
CA VAL A 28 12.01 3.60 -4.40
C VAL A 28 11.76 3.46 -2.90
N SER A 29 12.77 3.69 -2.06
CA SER A 29 12.59 3.69 -0.60
C SER A 29 11.52 4.70 -0.16
N GLU A 30 11.60 5.94 -0.64
CA GLU A 30 10.63 6.99 -0.29
C GLU A 30 9.18 6.61 -0.68
N VAL A 31 9.01 6.03 -1.88
CA VAL A 31 7.69 5.57 -2.34
C VAL A 31 7.18 4.40 -1.50
N LEU A 32 8.05 3.44 -1.17
CA LEU A 32 7.68 2.31 -0.32
C LEU A 32 7.29 2.75 1.09
N GLU A 33 8.07 3.65 1.70
CA GLU A 33 7.77 4.20 3.02
C GLU A 33 6.42 4.92 3.04
N LYS A 34 6.15 5.74 2.02
CA LYS A 34 4.85 6.42 1.87
C LYS A 34 3.71 5.43 1.66
N ASN A 35 3.92 4.38 0.87
CA ASN A 35 2.92 3.34 0.66
C ASN A 35 2.64 2.59 1.96
N PHE A 36 3.65 2.13 2.70
CA PHE A 36 3.41 1.42 3.97
C PHE A 36 2.69 2.29 4.99
N ALA A 37 3.08 3.56 5.13
CA ALA A 37 2.37 4.49 6.00
C ALA A 37 0.91 4.70 5.56
N GLY A 38 0.67 4.77 4.24
CA GLY A 38 -0.66 4.85 3.66
C GLY A 38 -1.50 3.60 3.94
N GLU A 39 -0.91 2.41 3.79
CA GLU A 39 -1.55 1.12 4.04
C GLU A 39 -1.94 0.99 5.52
N THR A 40 -1.03 1.31 6.45
CA THR A 40 -1.33 1.31 7.90
C THR A 40 -2.46 2.29 8.25
N ALA A 41 -2.46 3.49 7.66
CA ALA A 41 -3.53 4.46 7.89
C ALA A 41 -4.89 3.98 7.35
N LEU A 42 -4.86 3.26 6.23
CA LEU A 42 -6.06 2.73 5.57
C LEU A 42 -6.64 1.53 6.33
N GLU A 43 -5.77 0.67 6.88
CA GLU A 43 -6.16 -0.42 7.79
C GLU A 43 -6.79 0.14 9.08
N ALA A 44 -6.14 1.12 9.73
CA ALA A 44 -6.67 1.75 10.95
C ALA A 44 -8.02 2.47 10.72
N GLU A 45 -8.26 3.01 9.52
CA GLU A 45 -9.55 3.56 9.15
C GLU A 45 -10.61 2.45 8.94
N ALA A 46 -10.23 1.37 8.25
CA ALA A 46 -11.12 0.23 8.02
C ALA A 46 -11.56 -0.43 9.34
N GLU A 47 -10.65 -0.57 10.31
CA GLU A 47 -10.96 -1.06 11.65
C GLU A 47 -11.93 -0.14 12.40
N ARG A 48 -11.70 1.19 12.36
CA ARG A 48 -12.60 2.16 12.99
C ARG A 48 -14.01 2.12 12.40
N LEU A 49 -14.12 2.00 11.08
CA LEU A 49 -15.40 1.85 10.40
C LEU A 49 -16.09 0.53 10.76
N ALA A 50 -15.35 -0.58 10.79
CA ALA A 50 -15.89 -1.87 11.21
C ALA A 50 -16.41 -1.82 12.67
N ALA A 51 -15.66 -1.18 13.57
CA ALA A 51 -16.05 -1.01 14.97
C ALA A 51 -17.30 -0.14 15.13
N ALA A 52 -17.44 0.94 14.35
CA ALA A 52 -18.63 1.79 14.35
C ALA A 52 -19.91 1.04 13.94
N HIS A 53 -19.76 0.02 13.08
CA HIS A 53 -20.86 -0.83 12.58
C HIS A 53 -20.94 -2.21 13.27
N ALA A 54 -20.21 -2.42 14.37
CA ALA A 54 -20.12 -3.71 15.05
C ALA A 54 -21.48 -4.29 15.49
N ARG A 55 -22.43 -3.43 15.89
CA ARG A 55 -23.79 -3.85 16.29
C ARG A 55 -24.62 -4.39 15.13
N SER A 56 -24.36 -3.93 13.91
CA SER A 56 -25.02 -4.42 12.68
C SER A 56 -24.30 -5.62 12.04
N MET A 57 -23.12 -5.98 12.57
CA MET A 57 -22.24 -6.99 11.98
C MET A 57 -22.09 -8.26 12.84
N THR A 58 -22.96 -8.42 13.83
CA THR A 58 -22.94 -9.56 14.76
C THR A 58 -23.09 -10.88 13.98
N GLY A 59 -22.12 -11.79 14.14
CA GLY A 59 -22.08 -13.09 13.45
C GLY A 59 -21.27 -13.13 12.15
N MET A 60 -20.75 -11.99 11.68
CA MET A 60 -19.83 -11.95 10.52
C MET A 60 -18.35 -11.99 10.95
N ASP A 61 -17.50 -12.53 10.07
CA ASP A 61 -16.05 -12.54 10.26
C ASP A 61 -15.48 -11.13 10.14
N GLN A 62 -15.01 -10.60 11.27
CA GLN A 62 -14.45 -9.25 11.39
C GLN A 62 -13.27 -9.01 10.46
N ARG A 63 -12.40 -10.01 10.21
CA ARG A 63 -11.25 -9.85 9.29
C ARG A 63 -11.70 -9.65 7.85
N ARG A 64 -12.73 -10.39 7.42
CA ARG A 64 -13.29 -10.23 6.07
C ARG A 64 -13.95 -8.86 5.89
N ILE A 65 -14.65 -8.38 6.93
CA ILE A 65 -15.25 -7.05 6.92
C ILE A 65 -14.18 -5.97 6.78
N VAL A 66 -13.15 -6.00 7.64
CA VAL A 66 -12.07 -5.01 7.60
C VAL A 66 -11.39 -5.04 6.23
N ARG A 67 -11.10 -6.23 5.67
CA ARG A 67 -10.53 -6.35 4.33
C ARG A 67 -11.42 -5.75 3.24
N GLY A 68 -12.73 -6.02 3.26
CA GLY A 68 -13.66 -5.45 2.29
C GLY A 68 -13.76 -3.92 2.38
N ILE A 69 -13.72 -3.37 3.60
CA ILE A 69 -13.69 -1.91 3.81
C ILE A 69 -12.36 -1.34 3.30
N MET A 70 -11.24 -2.02 3.55
CA MET A 70 -9.92 -1.66 3.08
C MET A 70 -9.88 -1.57 1.54
N GLU A 71 -10.33 -2.61 0.85
CA GLU A 71 -10.40 -2.65 -0.62
C GLU A 71 -11.32 -1.56 -1.21
N ARG A 72 -12.37 -1.17 -0.49
CA ARG A 72 -13.26 -0.07 -0.89
C ARG A 72 -12.55 1.28 -0.73
N LEU A 73 -11.96 1.55 0.43
CA LEU A 73 -11.22 2.78 0.70
C LEU A 73 -10.03 2.95 -0.25
N ALA A 74 -9.36 1.85 -0.60
CA ALA A 74 -8.26 1.86 -1.55
C ALA A 74 -8.70 2.27 -2.95
N ARG A 75 -9.81 1.69 -3.44
CA ARG A 75 -10.40 2.06 -4.72
C ARG A 75 -10.84 3.53 -4.76
N GLU A 76 -11.49 4.01 -3.71
CA GLU A 76 -11.92 5.40 -3.61
C GLU A 76 -10.74 6.39 -3.63
N ARG A 77 -9.59 5.99 -3.09
CA ARG A 77 -8.39 6.84 -2.98
C ARG A 77 -7.36 6.60 -4.09
N ASN A 78 -7.67 5.74 -5.08
CA ASN A 78 -6.70 5.25 -6.07
C ASN A 78 -5.40 4.74 -5.42
N PHE A 79 -5.51 4.10 -4.26
CA PHE A 79 -4.38 3.56 -3.52
C PHE A 79 -4.08 2.13 -4.01
N PRO A 80 -2.82 1.82 -4.33
CA PRO A 80 -2.42 0.47 -4.75
C PRO A 80 -2.38 -0.45 -3.52
N LEU A 81 -3.22 -1.48 -3.51
CA LEU A 81 -3.38 -2.46 -2.43
C LEU A 81 -3.22 -3.88 -2.98
#